data_AF-A0A7S3ZVE4-F1
#
_entry.id   AF-A0A7S3ZVE4-F1
#
_cell.length_a   1.000
_cell.length_b   1.000
_cell.length_c   1.000
_cell.angle_alpha   90.00
_cell.angle_beta   90.00
_cell.angle_gamma   90.00
#
_symmetry.space_group_name_H-M   'P 1'
#
loop_
_entity.id
_entity.type
_entity.pdbx_description
1 polymer ?
#
loop_
_entity_poly.entity_id
_entity_poly.type
_entity_poly.pdbx_seq_one_letter_code
_entity_poly.pdbx_strand_id
1 'polypeptide(L)'
;MASASVDETRIGVQAPAGFWDPLGLSTTQPEGFERRRAVERKHGRIAMVAITGCVLHNADVEFPGYLSLSQQLKFSDIPNGGQGIFNIPAAGVAQILLFCGLVEMAWWPASKYDGDYNVGFFGEKLSPEKKTQKLNAEMANGRLAMLGIFGNMVAEAQTGQTLGEQMGAGNMIPF
;
A
#
# COMPACT_ATOMS: atom_id res chain seq x y z
N MET A 1 18.03 30.22 12.77
CA MET A 1 18.31 28.79 13.03
C MET A 1 17.86 28.01 11.81
N ALA A 2 18.80 27.53 10.99
CA ALA A 2 18.48 26.74 9.80
C ALA A 2 17.82 25.43 10.24
N SER A 3 16.59 25.17 9.81
CA SER A 3 15.94 23.88 10.04
C SER A 3 16.81 22.79 9.42
N ALA A 4 17.26 21.82 10.22
CA ALA A 4 17.91 20.63 9.70
C ALA A 4 16.97 19.96 8.69
N SER A 5 17.27 20.10 7.40
CA SER A 5 16.54 19.43 6.33
C SER A 5 16.73 17.92 6.51
N VAL A 6 15.63 17.17 6.41
CA VAL A 6 15.68 15.71 6.53
C VAL A 6 16.45 15.16 5.32
N ASP A 7 17.51 14.43 5.57
CA ASP A 7 18.33 13.81 4.53
C ASP A 7 17.62 12.57 3.98
N GLU A 8 16.98 12.71 2.82
CA GLU A 8 16.25 11.63 2.13
C GLU A 8 17.14 10.45 1.71
N THR A 9 18.47 10.65 1.63
CA THR A 9 19.41 9.58 1.28
C THR A 9 19.63 8.59 2.44
N ARG A 10 19.37 9.02 3.68
CA ARG A 10 19.46 8.20 4.90
C ARG A 10 18.14 7.55 5.30
N ILE A 11 17.03 8.01 4.74
CA ILE A 11 15.70 7.44 5.01
C ILE A 11 15.61 6.06 4.35
N GLY A 12 15.21 5.05 5.13
CA GLY A 12 15.09 3.66 4.70
C GLY A 12 16.34 2.81 4.95
N VAL A 13 17.43 3.39 5.48
CA VAL A 13 18.60 2.65 5.97
C VAL A 13 18.35 2.28 7.44
N GLN A 14 18.03 1.01 7.69
CA GLN A 14 17.65 0.52 9.02
C GLN A 14 18.28 -0.84 9.30
N ALA A 15 18.57 -1.12 10.56
CA ALA A 15 18.96 -2.47 10.99
C ALA A 15 17.79 -3.46 10.75
N PRO A 16 18.05 -4.73 10.40
CA PRO A 16 19.34 -5.41 10.33
C PRO A 16 20.09 -5.25 8.99
N ALA A 17 19.41 -4.82 7.92
CA ALA A 17 19.97 -4.83 6.57
C ALA A 17 20.93 -3.66 6.25
N GLY A 18 20.84 -2.56 7.00
CA GLY A 18 21.67 -1.37 6.74
C GLY A 18 21.40 -0.78 5.36
N PHE A 19 22.46 -0.35 4.66
CA PHE A 19 22.37 0.12 3.28
C PHE A 19 22.37 -1.09 2.33
N TRP A 20 21.20 -1.46 1.84
CA TRP A 20 20.99 -2.64 1.00
C TRP A 20 20.78 -2.24 -0.47
N ASP A 21 21.84 -2.33 -1.27
CA ASP A 21 21.81 -2.12 -2.72
C ASP A 21 22.65 -3.19 -3.45
N PRO A 22 22.14 -4.43 -3.58
CA PRO A 22 22.88 -5.51 -4.24
C PRO A 22 23.07 -5.30 -5.75
N LEU A 23 22.25 -4.45 -6.37
CA LEU A 23 22.30 -4.14 -7.80
C LEU A 23 23.17 -2.92 -8.13
N GLY A 24 23.72 -2.24 -7.11
CA GLY A 24 24.56 -1.04 -7.30
C GLY A 24 23.83 0.10 -8.02
N LEU A 25 22.51 0.18 -7.88
CA LEU A 25 21.68 1.15 -8.62
C LEU A 25 21.90 2.58 -8.13
N SER A 26 22.33 2.74 -6.88
CA SER A 26 22.68 4.04 -6.29
C SER A 26 23.99 4.60 -6.85
N THR A 27 24.96 3.75 -7.18
CA THR A 27 26.28 4.16 -7.69
C THR A 27 26.28 4.28 -9.22
N THR A 28 25.56 3.39 -9.90
CA THR A 28 25.49 3.38 -11.38
C THR A 28 24.54 4.41 -11.95
N GLN A 29 23.46 4.75 -11.24
CA GLN A 29 22.41 5.67 -11.70
C GLN A 29 21.89 6.56 -10.56
N PRO A 30 22.70 7.53 -10.09
CA PRO A 30 22.32 8.39 -8.96
C PRO A 30 21.12 9.30 -9.27
N GLU A 31 20.96 9.75 -10.51
CA GLU A 31 19.85 10.62 -10.94
C GLU A 31 18.48 9.93 -10.82
N GLY A 32 18.45 8.59 -10.89
CA GLY A 32 17.22 7.81 -10.73
C GLY A 32 16.80 7.60 -9.27
N PHE A 33 17.65 7.97 -8.30
CA PHE A 33 17.43 7.63 -6.89
C PHE A 33 16.20 8.32 -6.30
N GLU A 34 16.03 9.62 -6.53
CA GLU A 34 14.87 10.39 -6.03
C GLU A 34 13.55 9.80 -6.53
N ARG A 35 13.49 9.49 -7.83
CA ARG A 35 12.32 8.84 -8.44
C ARG A 35 12.09 7.45 -7.86
N ARG A 36 13.14 6.62 -7.70
CA ARG A 36 13.01 5.27 -7.12
C ARG A 36 12.51 5.33 -5.68
N ARG A 37 13.00 6.28 -4.87
CA ARG A 37 12.51 6.51 -3.51
C ARG A 37 11.03 6.91 -3.50
N ALA A 38 10.61 7.81 -4.39
CA ALA A 38 9.21 8.19 -4.53
C ALA A 38 8.31 7.02 -4.95
N VAL A 39 8.77 6.20 -5.90
CA VAL A 39 8.07 5.00 -6.37
C VAL A 39 7.96 3.95 -5.25
N GLU A 40 9.03 3.72 -4.50
CA GLU A 40 9.04 2.82 -3.35
C GLU A 40 8.04 3.28 -2.28
N ARG A 41 8.02 4.58 -1.94
CA ARG A 41 7.02 5.17 -1.04
C ARG A 41 5.60 4.95 -1.57
N LYS A 42 5.35 5.18 -2.86
CA LYS A 42 4.00 5.02 -3.47
C LYS A 42 3.52 3.58 -3.40
N HIS A 43 4.35 2.61 -3.80
CA HIS A 43 3.99 1.18 -3.69
C HIS A 43 3.78 0.75 -2.25
N GLY A 44 4.60 1.25 -1.32
CA GLY A 44 4.49 0.93 0.10
C GLY A 44 3.16 1.43 0.69
N ARG A 45 2.77 2.67 0.37
CA ARG A 45 1.48 3.23 0.80
C ARG A 45 0.29 2.44 0.27
N ILE A 46 0.30 2.08 -1.00
CA ILE A 46 -0.75 1.26 -1.62
C ILE A 46 -0.81 -0.12 -0.94
N ALA A 47 0.34 -0.76 -0.73
CA ALA A 47 0.42 -2.07 -0.09
C ALA A 47 -0.07 -2.04 1.37
N MET A 48 0.25 -0.99 2.15
CA MET A 48 -0.23 -0.85 3.53
C MET A 48 -1.76 -0.75 3.62
N VAL A 49 -2.38 0.00 2.70
CA VAL A 49 -3.85 0.07 2.62
C VAL A 49 -4.43 -1.25 2.14
N ALA A 50 -3.80 -1.90 1.17
CA ALA A 50 -4.24 -3.19 0.65
C ALA A 50 -4.21 -4.29 1.72
N ILE A 51 -3.19 -4.35 2.60
CA ILE A 51 -3.18 -5.34 3.70
C ILE A 51 -4.33 -5.08 4.66
N THR A 52 -4.51 -3.83 5.06
CA THR A 52 -5.61 -3.47 5.97
C THR A 52 -6.96 -3.86 5.36
N GLY A 53 -7.17 -3.60 4.06
CA GLY A 53 -8.36 -4.02 3.33
C GLY A 53 -8.52 -5.53 3.26
N CYS A 54 -7.44 -6.28 2.98
CA CYS A 54 -7.45 -7.74 2.95
C CYS A 54 -7.87 -8.33 4.30
N VAL A 55 -7.31 -7.83 5.40
CA VAL A 55 -7.68 -8.30 6.75
C VAL A 55 -9.13 -7.96 7.09
N LEU A 56 -9.60 -6.76 6.75
CA LEU A 56 -10.99 -6.35 7.03
C LEU A 56 -12.00 -7.17 6.21
N HIS A 57 -11.74 -7.42 4.94
CA HIS A 57 -12.61 -8.22 4.08
C HIS A 57 -12.66 -9.67 4.55
N ASN A 58 -11.52 -10.28 4.87
CA ASN A 58 -11.49 -11.65 5.40
C ASN A 58 -12.04 -11.78 6.84
N ALA A 59 -12.27 -10.68 7.53
CA ALA A 59 -12.97 -10.65 8.82
C ALA A 59 -14.49 -10.42 8.66
N ASP A 60 -15.01 -10.45 7.42
CA ASP A 60 -16.41 -10.22 7.05
C ASP A 60 -16.97 -8.88 7.58
N VAL A 61 -16.10 -7.86 7.69
CA VAL A 61 -16.50 -6.50 8.06
C VAL A 61 -16.95 -5.77 6.80
N GLU A 62 -18.23 -5.87 6.52
CA GLU A 62 -18.84 -5.32 5.31
C GLU A 62 -19.83 -4.19 5.61
N PHE A 63 -20.07 -3.34 4.62
CA PHE A 63 -21.11 -2.33 4.72
C PHE A 63 -22.49 -2.98 4.58
N PRO A 64 -23.44 -2.71 5.51
CA PRO A 64 -24.79 -3.23 5.37
C PRO A 64 -25.50 -2.51 4.21
N GLY A 65 -25.86 -3.25 3.16
CA GLY A 65 -26.68 -2.71 2.07
C GLY A 65 -26.36 -3.28 0.69
N TYR A 66 -26.86 -2.57 -0.32
CA TYR A 66 -26.64 -2.89 -1.73
C TYR A 66 -25.50 -2.06 -2.29
N LEU A 67 -24.53 -2.73 -2.94
CA LEU A 67 -23.50 -2.08 -3.76
C LEU A 67 -24.14 -1.46 -5.01
N SER A 68 -25.08 -2.17 -5.65
CA SER A 68 -25.79 -1.69 -6.84
C SER A 68 -27.27 -2.03 -6.77
N LEU A 69 -28.11 -0.99 -6.74
CA LEU A 69 -29.57 -1.13 -6.76
C LEU A 69 -30.09 -1.67 -8.10
N SER A 70 -29.39 -1.39 -9.21
CA SER A 70 -29.80 -1.87 -10.53
C SER A 70 -29.49 -3.35 -10.76
N GLN A 71 -28.44 -3.87 -10.13
CA GLN A 71 -28.02 -5.27 -10.24
C GLN A 71 -28.42 -6.09 -9.00
N GLN A 72 -29.07 -5.46 -8.00
CA GLN A 72 -29.46 -6.07 -6.73
C GLN A 72 -28.30 -6.79 -6.02
N LEU A 73 -27.08 -6.26 -6.18
CA LEU A 73 -25.85 -6.86 -5.65
C LEU A 73 -25.55 -6.28 -4.28
N LYS A 74 -25.42 -7.13 -3.25
CA LYS A 74 -25.06 -6.72 -1.89
C LYS A 74 -23.55 -6.74 -1.71
N PHE A 75 -23.06 -6.01 -0.71
CA PHE A 75 -21.65 -6.06 -0.35
C PHE A 75 -21.20 -7.47 0.06
N SER A 76 -22.09 -8.23 0.70
CA SER A 76 -21.88 -9.63 1.10
C SER A 76 -21.80 -10.64 -0.02
N ASP A 77 -22.20 -10.26 -1.23
CA ASP A 77 -22.19 -11.17 -2.38
C ASP A 77 -20.84 -11.12 -3.12
N ILE A 78 -19.94 -10.21 -2.71
CA ILE A 78 -18.62 -10.04 -3.31
C ILE A 78 -17.65 -10.98 -2.59
N PRO A 79 -16.92 -11.86 -3.30
CA PRO A 79 -15.97 -12.75 -2.66
C PRO A 79 -14.78 -11.97 -2.12
N ASN A 80 -14.29 -12.45 -0.97
CA ASN A 80 -13.05 -11.98 -0.38
C ASN A 80 -11.83 -12.37 -1.24
N GLY A 81 -10.73 -11.63 -1.10
CA GLY A 81 -9.48 -11.88 -1.83
C GLY A 81 -9.40 -11.30 -3.23
N GLY A 82 -8.45 -11.78 -4.03
CA GLY A 82 -8.11 -11.22 -5.35
C GLY A 82 -9.23 -11.25 -6.39
N GLN A 83 -10.25 -12.09 -6.20
CA GLN A 83 -11.39 -12.20 -7.12
C GLN A 83 -12.46 -11.12 -6.93
N GLY A 84 -12.46 -10.42 -5.79
CA GLY A 84 -13.49 -9.42 -5.46
C GLY A 84 -13.60 -8.32 -6.51
N ILE A 85 -12.48 -7.85 -7.07
CA ILE A 85 -12.49 -6.76 -8.06
C ILE A 85 -13.19 -7.13 -9.36
N PHE A 86 -13.22 -8.41 -9.74
CA PHE A 86 -13.85 -8.87 -10.97
C PHE A 86 -15.38 -8.98 -10.86
N ASN A 87 -15.92 -9.03 -9.64
CA ASN A 87 -17.35 -9.06 -9.38
C ASN A 87 -17.95 -7.68 -9.14
N ILE A 88 -17.12 -6.64 -9.09
CA ILE A 88 -17.60 -5.25 -9.06
C ILE A 88 -18.09 -4.86 -10.46
N PRO A 89 -19.28 -4.23 -10.60
CA PRO A 89 -19.76 -3.74 -11.88
C PRO A 89 -18.73 -2.81 -12.55
N ALA A 90 -18.53 -2.96 -13.86
CA ALA A 90 -17.54 -2.19 -14.62
C ALA A 90 -17.70 -0.66 -14.45
N ALA A 91 -18.93 -0.18 -14.32
CA ALA A 91 -19.21 1.23 -14.04
C ALA A 91 -18.67 1.69 -12.68
N GLY A 92 -18.74 0.85 -11.64
CA GLY A 92 -18.17 1.13 -10.33
C GLY A 92 -16.64 1.15 -10.36
N VAL A 93 -16.03 0.20 -11.05
CA VAL A 93 -14.57 0.19 -11.27
C VAL A 93 -14.11 1.45 -12.02
N ALA A 94 -14.85 1.86 -13.06
CA ALA A 94 -14.56 3.09 -13.80
C ALA A 94 -14.66 4.35 -12.91
N GLN A 95 -15.63 4.42 -12.00
CA GLN A 95 -15.73 5.51 -11.02
C GLN A 95 -14.52 5.56 -10.08
N ILE A 96 -14.08 4.41 -9.56
CA ILE A 96 -12.90 4.32 -8.70
C ILE A 96 -11.66 4.78 -9.46
N LEU A 97 -11.43 4.27 -10.67
CA LEU A 97 -10.28 4.65 -11.50
C LEU A 97 -10.30 6.14 -11.86
N LEU A 98 -11.46 6.69 -12.18
CA LEU A 98 -11.61 8.12 -12.47
C LEU A 98 -11.29 8.97 -11.24
N PHE A 99 -11.81 8.60 -10.08
CA PHE A 99 -11.55 9.31 -8.82
C PHE A 99 -10.07 9.23 -8.44
N CYS A 100 -9.47 8.03 -8.45
CA CYS A 100 -8.05 7.85 -8.18
C CYS A 100 -7.19 8.63 -9.19
N GLY A 101 -7.55 8.62 -10.48
CA GLY A 101 -6.86 9.39 -11.51
C GLY A 101 -6.93 10.90 -11.27
N LEU A 102 -8.09 11.42 -10.85
CA LEU A 102 -8.23 12.84 -10.49
C LEU A 102 -7.38 13.19 -9.27
N VAL A 103 -7.41 12.36 -8.22
CA VAL A 103 -6.59 12.56 -7.02
C VAL A 103 -5.11 12.58 -7.37
N GLU A 104 -4.63 11.61 -8.17
CA GLU A 104 -3.21 11.49 -8.52
C GLU A 104 -2.72 12.56 -9.50
N MET A 105 -3.62 13.25 -10.22
CA MET A 105 -3.25 14.31 -11.17
C MET A 105 -3.44 15.71 -10.59
N ALA A 106 -4.52 15.96 -9.84
CA ALA A 106 -4.93 17.31 -9.44
C ALA A 106 -4.60 17.63 -7.98
N TRP A 107 -4.95 16.75 -7.04
CA TRP A 107 -4.81 17.05 -5.60
C TRP A 107 -3.48 16.58 -5.02
N TRP A 108 -3.10 15.34 -5.31
CA TRP A 108 -1.87 14.71 -4.86
C TRP A 108 -1.06 14.26 -6.07
N PRO A 109 -0.41 15.21 -6.76
CA PRO A 109 0.28 14.93 -8.01
C PRO A 109 1.41 13.92 -7.77
N ALA A 110 1.29 12.76 -8.42
CA ALA A 110 2.31 11.71 -8.34
C ALA A 110 3.67 12.13 -8.95
N SER A 111 3.70 13.24 -9.69
CA SER A 111 4.91 13.88 -10.20
C SER A 111 5.74 14.59 -9.13
N LYS A 112 5.17 14.84 -7.93
CA LYS A 112 5.89 15.44 -6.81
C LYS A 112 6.65 14.36 -6.03
N TYR A 113 7.95 14.22 -6.29
CA TYR A 113 8.78 13.16 -5.70
C TYR A 113 9.04 13.30 -4.19
N ASP A 114 8.87 14.51 -3.63
CA ASP A 114 8.93 14.75 -2.18
C ASP A 114 7.96 13.87 -1.39
N GLY A 115 6.80 13.54 -2.00
CA GLY A 115 5.73 12.76 -1.36
C GLY A 115 5.09 13.43 -0.14
N ASP A 116 5.46 14.69 0.16
CA ASP A 116 4.89 15.55 1.20
C ASP A 116 3.76 16.39 0.58
N TYR A 117 2.53 15.93 0.77
CA TYR A 117 1.31 16.55 0.25
C TYR A 117 0.70 17.61 1.19
N ASN A 118 1.50 18.17 2.10
CA ASN A 118 1.09 19.21 3.06
C ASN A 118 -0.03 18.79 4.05
N VAL A 119 -0.24 17.48 4.24
CA VAL A 119 -1.23 16.95 5.21
C VAL A 119 -0.62 16.81 6.62
N GLY A 120 0.71 16.67 6.73
CA GLY A 120 1.39 16.42 8.01
C GLY A 120 1.07 15.05 8.60
N PHE A 121 1.62 14.74 9.78
CA PHE A 121 1.27 13.51 10.51
C PHE A 121 0.07 13.83 11.39
N PHE A 122 -1.14 13.39 10.98
CA PHE A 122 -2.40 13.79 11.62
C PHE A 122 -2.56 15.32 11.76
N GLY A 123 -2.07 16.09 10.77
CA GLY A 123 -2.12 17.56 10.78
C GLY A 123 -0.98 18.24 11.56
N GLU A 124 -0.15 17.50 12.29
CA GLU A 124 0.95 18.06 13.07
C GLU A 124 2.27 18.10 12.27
N LYS A 125 3.03 19.20 12.45
CA LYS A 125 4.41 19.33 11.98
C LYS A 125 5.36 18.82 13.06
N LEU A 126 5.89 17.61 12.87
CA LEU A 126 6.83 16.98 13.78
C LEU A 126 8.21 17.66 13.79
N SER A 127 8.93 17.51 14.91
CA SER A 127 10.35 17.85 14.98
C SER A 127 11.20 17.02 14.00
N PRO A 128 12.37 17.50 13.54
CA PRO A 128 13.16 16.82 12.51
C PRO A 128 13.54 15.38 12.86
N GLU A 129 13.91 15.11 14.11
CA GLU A 129 14.29 13.77 14.58
C GLU A 129 13.11 12.80 14.55
N LYS A 130 11.95 13.24 15.05
CA LYS A 130 10.72 12.44 15.03
C LYS A 130 10.21 12.24 13.60
N LYS A 131 10.37 13.24 12.72
CA LYS A 131 10.02 13.12 11.29
C LYS A 131 10.83 12.02 10.62
N THR A 132 12.15 11.99 10.80
CA THR A 132 13.02 10.94 10.26
C THR A 132 12.65 9.55 10.80
N GLN A 133 12.38 9.44 12.10
CA GLN A 133 11.97 8.17 12.70
C GLN A 133 10.64 7.65 12.12
N LYS A 134 9.64 8.53 11.95
CA LYS A 134 8.33 8.16 11.41
C LYS A 134 8.38 7.83 9.92
N LEU A 135 9.18 8.56 9.14
CA LEU A 135 9.43 8.24 7.73
C LEU A 135 10.13 6.89 7.58
N ASN A 136 11.07 6.58 8.48
CA ASN A 136 11.68 5.26 8.55
C ASN A 136 10.66 4.16 8.87
N ALA A 137 9.77 4.39 9.84
CA ALA A 137 8.70 3.45 10.16
C ALA A 137 7.72 3.25 8.98
N GLU A 138 7.36 4.32 8.27
CA GLU A 138 6.52 4.26 7.05
C GLU A 138 7.18 3.39 5.97
N MET A 139 8.47 3.60 5.71
CA MET A 139 9.21 2.81 4.73
C MET A 139 9.31 1.33 5.12
N ALA A 140 9.60 1.03 6.40
CA ALA A 140 9.72 -0.34 6.88
C ALA A 140 8.39 -1.08 6.78
N ASN A 141 7.29 -0.48 7.26
CA ASN A 141 5.95 -1.04 7.15
C ASN A 141 5.52 -1.17 5.68
N GLY A 142 5.84 -0.19 4.82
CA GLY A 142 5.58 -0.26 3.39
C GLY A 142 6.26 -1.44 2.70
N ARG A 143 7.56 -1.66 2.97
CA ARG A 143 8.32 -2.80 2.43
C ARG A 143 7.74 -4.14 2.87
N LEU A 144 7.46 -4.28 4.16
CA LEU A 144 6.84 -5.49 4.71
C LEU A 144 5.44 -5.70 4.11
N ALA A 145 4.68 -4.62 3.92
CA ALA A 145 3.35 -4.72 3.35
C ALA A 145 3.37 -5.17 1.88
N MET A 146 4.35 -4.73 1.09
CA MET A 146 4.52 -5.21 -0.28
C MET A 146 4.75 -6.73 -0.33
N LEU A 147 5.61 -7.25 0.57
CA LEU A 147 5.87 -8.68 0.68
C LEU A 147 4.63 -9.45 1.18
N GLY A 148 3.88 -8.87 2.14
CA GLY A 148 2.67 -9.47 2.68
C GLY A 148 1.56 -9.62 1.64
N ILE A 149 1.28 -8.58 0.85
CA ILE A 149 0.28 -8.66 -0.24
C ILE A 149 0.72 -9.62 -1.32
N PHE A 150 1.99 -9.57 -1.72
CA PHE A 150 2.50 -10.50 -2.71
C PHE A 150 2.34 -11.96 -2.23
N GLY A 151 2.71 -12.24 -0.98
CA GLY A 151 2.50 -13.54 -0.36
C GLY A 151 1.03 -13.95 -0.33
N ASN A 152 0.13 -13.05 0.04
CA ASN A 152 -1.32 -13.32 0.05
C ASN A 152 -1.84 -13.66 -1.35
N MET A 153 -1.48 -12.86 -2.37
CA MET A 153 -1.92 -13.09 -3.75
C MET A 153 -1.43 -14.42 -4.30
N VAL A 154 -0.17 -14.80 -4.02
CA VAL A 154 0.41 -16.08 -4.44
C VAL A 154 -0.24 -17.24 -3.69
N ALA A 155 -0.45 -17.11 -2.38
CA ALA A 155 -1.09 -18.13 -1.56
C ALA A 155 -2.54 -18.37 -1.98
N GLU A 156 -3.33 -17.32 -2.21
CA GLU A 156 -4.70 -17.43 -2.74
C GLU A 156 -4.72 -18.09 -4.12
N ALA A 157 -3.79 -17.72 -5.00
CA ALA A 157 -3.70 -18.32 -6.34
C ALA A 157 -3.32 -19.80 -6.31
N GLN A 158 -2.45 -20.22 -5.39
CA GLN A 158 -1.99 -21.61 -5.28
C GLN A 158 -3.00 -22.50 -4.55
N THR A 159 -3.58 -22.02 -3.45
CA THR A 159 -4.52 -22.79 -2.62
C THR A 159 -5.94 -22.80 -3.19
N GLY A 160 -6.29 -21.80 -3.99
CA GLY A 160 -7.67 -21.56 -4.44
C GLY A 160 -8.62 -21.15 -3.31
N GLN A 161 -8.09 -20.83 -2.14
CA GLN A 161 -8.83 -20.44 -0.93
C GLN A 161 -8.46 -19.01 -0.54
N THR A 162 -9.44 -18.26 -0.02
CA THR A 162 -9.20 -16.94 0.57
C THR A 162 -8.37 -17.05 1.85
N LEU A 163 -7.74 -15.96 2.29
CA LEU A 163 -6.99 -15.95 3.55
C LEU A 163 -7.86 -16.40 4.74
N GLY A 164 -9.11 -15.94 4.81
CA GLY A 164 -10.07 -16.34 5.85
C GLY A 164 -10.37 -17.84 5.82
N GLU A 165 -10.54 -18.41 4.63
CA GLU A 165 -10.77 -19.85 4.44
C GLU A 165 -9.54 -20.68 4.82
N GLN A 166 -8.33 -20.24 4.46
CA GLN A 166 -7.08 -20.93 4.85
C GLN A 166 -6.93 -20.97 6.38
N MET A 167 -7.19 -19.84 7.04
CA MET A 167 -7.15 -19.75 8.51
C MET A 167 -8.25 -20.60 9.16
N GLY A 168 -9.48 -20.56 8.63
CA GLY A 168 -10.62 -21.33 9.16
C GLY A 168 -10.48 -22.83 8.95
N ALA A 169 -9.88 -23.27 7.83
CA ALA A 169 -9.63 -24.67 7.53
C ALA A 169 -8.35 -25.22 8.19
N GLY A 170 -7.53 -24.36 8.82
CA GLY A 170 -6.22 -24.74 9.36
C GLY A 170 -5.20 -25.12 8.28
N ASN A 171 -5.43 -24.71 7.03
CA ASN A 171 -4.59 -25.01 5.87
C ASN A 171 -3.38 -24.07 5.79
N MET A 172 -2.62 -24.01 6.89
CA MET A 172 -1.44 -23.15 7.05
C MET A 172 -0.13 -23.87 6.72
N ILE A 173 -0.22 -25.15 6.33
CA ILE A 173 0.90 -25.99 5.96
C ILE A 173 1.09 -25.83 4.44
N PRO A 174 2.28 -25.48 3.95
CA PRO A 174 2.52 -25.50 2.51
C PRO A 174 2.27 -26.93 2.00
N PHE A 175 1.44 -27.06 0.96
CA PHE A 175 1.18 -28.31 0.26
C PHE A 175 2.47 -29.03 -0.16
#